data_AF-A0A4P5TNG7-F1
#
_entry.id   AF-A0A4P5TNG7-F1
#
_cell.length_a   1.000
_cell.length_b   1.000
_cell.length_c   1.000
_cell.angle_alpha   90.00
_cell.angle_beta   90.00
_cell.angle_gamma   90.00
#
_symmetry.space_group_name_H-M   'P 1'
#
loop_
_entity.id
_entity.type
_entity.pdbx_description
1 polymer ?
#
loop_
_entity_poly.entity_id
_entity_poly.type
_entity_poly.pdbx_seq_one_letter_code
_entity_poly.pdbx_strand_id
1 'polypeptide(L)'
;MHRILYLAFIFALSSAIFFSSCKKDPLLIDNHIDTTIIGNNPPPYNGISELQIKLYINKLYVDLIGRQPSAQELNDQFAFLKTNNLSISSRGIIVDGLLSNSDFYNRLFDLTSADMTNGIDTVDINDEVTQFHYFILYDSINGYTQNLPYYYAELLRFNKLNTCVNDLMNNSITLREFYRIFMDNYFYDQVNMGSENFVKGSFDDLYLRAPTTSELQYAGSMVDGASTTLFDQSGTSKGDYELIMVNSPEFTEGFIRKCYRQYLLRNPASGEMGLETLALNGGLDWKTMIKNLLSTDEYAGF
;
A
#
# COMPACT_ATOMS: atom_id res chain seq x y z
N MET A 1 -26.38 58.37 29.00
CA MET A 1 -24.90 58.38 29.00
C MET A 1 -24.28 57.15 29.68
N HIS A 2 -24.74 56.73 30.87
CA HIS A 2 -24.15 55.58 31.59
C HIS A 2 -24.20 54.20 30.89
N ARG A 3 -25.27 53.88 30.12
CA ARG A 3 -25.36 52.58 29.41
C ARG A 3 -24.39 52.46 28.23
N ILE A 4 -24.05 53.56 27.57
CA ILE A 4 -23.12 53.58 26.43
C ILE A 4 -21.68 53.41 26.92
N LEU A 5 -21.34 54.02 28.07
CA LEU A 5 -20.06 53.81 28.75
C LEU A 5 -19.88 52.37 29.23
N TYR A 6 -20.95 51.72 29.72
CA TYR A 6 -20.88 50.31 30.15
C TYR A 6 -20.68 49.34 28.97
N LEU A 7 -21.36 49.57 27.85
CA LEU A 7 -21.19 48.77 26.63
C LEU A 7 -19.80 48.97 26.01
N ALA A 8 -19.27 50.20 26.01
CA ALA A 8 -17.90 50.48 25.57
C ALA A 8 -16.86 49.79 26.48
N PHE A 9 -17.11 49.74 27.78
CA PHE A 9 -16.21 49.08 28.74
C PHE A 9 -16.23 47.55 28.58
N ILE A 10 -17.40 46.94 28.35
CA ILE A 10 -17.52 45.50 28.09
C ILE A 10 -16.88 45.12 26.74
N PHE A 11 -17.03 45.97 25.71
CA PHE A 11 -16.40 45.74 24.41
C PHE A 11 -14.87 45.91 24.43
N ALA A 12 -14.35 46.83 25.26
CA ALA A 12 -12.91 46.97 25.48
C ALA A 12 -12.32 45.82 26.31
N LEU A 13 -13.10 45.26 27.25
CA LEU A 13 -12.68 44.13 28.07
C LEU A 13 -12.74 42.80 27.27
N SER A 14 -13.69 42.65 26.35
CA SER A 14 -13.74 41.48 25.45
C SER A 14 -12.67 41.52 24.37
N SER A 15 -12.27 42.70 23.86
CA SER A 15 -11.15 42.80 22.92
C SER A 15 -9.79 42.53 23.55
N ALA A 16 -9.63 42.74 24.86
CA ALA A 16 -8.37 42.46 25.57
C ALA A 16 -8.11 40.96 25.79
N ILE A 17 -9.15 40.12 25.75
CA ILE A 17 -9.03 38.67 25.99
C ILE A 17 -8.61 37.90 24.73
N PHE A 18 -8.75 38.49 23.54
CA PHE A 18 -8.36 37.85 22.27
C PHE A 18 -6.88 38.02 21.87
N PHE A 19 -6.08 38.78 22.61
CA PHE A 19 -4.65 38.99 22.29
C PHE A 19 -3.67 38.12 23.09
N SER A 20 -4.15 37.24 23.97
CA SER A 20 -3.30 36.23 24.61
C SER A 20 -3.30 34.94 23.78
N SER A 21 -2.87 35.05 22.53
CA SER A 21 -2.54 33.90 21.69
C SER A 21 -1.32 33.20 22.30
N CYS A 22 -1.42 31.89 22.51
CA CYS A 22 -0.31 31.03 22.88
C CYS A 22 0.93 31.40 22.05
N LYS A 23 2.03 31.75 22.71
CA LYS A 23 3.33 31.62 22.07
C LYS A 23 3.45 30.14 21.73
N LYS A 24 3.46 29.82 20.44
CA LYS A 24 3.86 28.49 19.97
C LYS A 24 5.22 28.24 20.60
N ASP A 25 5.34 27.18 21.41
CA ASP A 25 6.65 26.72 21.85
C ASP A 25 7.56 26.70 20.63
N PRO A 26 8.81 27.20 20.72
CA PRO A 26 9.73 27.06 19.62
C PRO A 26 9.73 25.59 19.27
N LEU A 27 9.39 25.28 18.02
CA LEU A 27 9.62 23.96 17.46
C LEU A 27 11.06 23.64 17.84
N LEU A 28 11.26 22.66 18.71
CA LEU A 28 12.50 21.90 18.72
C LEU A 28 12.53 21.28 17.33
N ILE A 29 13.08 22.02 16.37
CA ILE A 29 13.60 21.45 15.16
C ILE A 29 14.68 20.53 15.71
N ASP A 30 14.32 19.27 15.88
CA ASP A 30 15.31 18.22 16.06
C ASP A 30 16.08 18.21 14.75
N ASN A 31 17.14 19.01 14.73
CA ASN A 31 18.13 19.01 13.68
C ASN A 31 18.93 17.72 13.83
N HIS A 32 18.27 16.57 13.64
CA HIS A 32 18.95 15.37 13.19
C HIS A 32 19.35 15.64 11.73
N ILE A 33 20.35 16.51 11.58
CA ILE A 33 21.15 16.55 10.38
C ILE A 33 21.84 15.19 10.39
N ASP A 34 21.57 14.36 9.40
CA ASP A 34 22.36 13.18 9.10
C ASP A 34 23.78 13.64 8.72
N THR A 35 24.58 13.98 9.73
CA THR A 35 26.01 14.08 9.57
C THR A 35 26.50 12.67 9.36
N THR A 36 26.78 12.31 8.11
CA THR A 36 27.54 11.11 7.80
C THR A 36 28.94 11.31 8.35
N ILE A 37 29.17 10.83 9.57
CA ILE A 37 30.51 10.79 10.16
C ILE A 37 31.30 9.73 9.40
N ILE A 38 32.18 10.18 8.50
CA ILE A 38 33.10 9.30 7.77
C ILE A 38 33.97 8.59 8.82
N GLY A 39 33.85 7.26 8.92
CA GLY A 39 34.56 6.43 9.90
C GLY A 39 33.73 6.00 11.12
N ASN A 40 32.41 6.29 11.17
CA ASN A 40 31.54 5.68 12.16
C ASN A 40 31.31 4.20 11.80
N ASN A 41 31.95 3.30 12.52
CA ASN A 41 31.59 1.89 12.45
C ASN A 41 30.36 1.67 13.35
N PRO A 42 29.32 0.96 12.86
CA PRO A 42 28.19 0.58 13.70
C PRO A 42 28.71 -0.09 14.98
N PRO A 43 28.15 0.23 16.16
CA PRO A 43 28.52 -0.46 17.37
C PRO A 43 28.36 -1.98 17.16
N PRO A 44 29.28 -2.80 17.68
CA PRO A 44 29.17 -4.24 17.53
C PRO A 44 27.86 -4.75 18.15
N TYR A 45 27.19 -5.70 17.49
CA TYR A 45 25.94 -6.30 17.97
C TYR A 45 26.11 -7.25 19.17
N ASN A 46 27.14 -7.05 20.00
CA ASN A 46 27.45 -7.89 21.16
C ASN A 46 26.44 -7.73 22.31
N GLY A 47 25.65 -6.65 22.32
CA GLY A 47 24.58 -6.40 23.30
C GLY A 47 23.20 -6.94 22.90
N ILE A 48 23.03 -7.45 21.68
CA ILE A 48 21.72 -7.93 21.21
C ILE A 48 21.40 -9.28 21.85
N SER A 49 20.30 -9.32 22.59
CA SER A 49 19.83 -10.52 23.27
C SER A 49 19.35 -11.59 22.30
N GLU A 50 19.40 -12.86 22.70
CA GLU A 50 18.83 -13.95 21.89
C GLU A 50 17.33 -13.76 21.62
N LEU A 51 16.62 -13.17 22.59
CA LEU A 51 15.21 -12.85 22.47
C LEU A 51 14.96 -11.84 21.34
N GLN A 52 15.76 -10.76 21.25
CA GLN A 52 15.63 -9.77 20.17
C GLN A 52 15.84 -10.39 18.80
N ILE A 53 16.84 -11.26 18.64
CA ILE A 53 17.10 -11.95 17.35
C ILE A 53 15.92 -12.84 16.97
N LYS A 54 15.38 -13.61 17.92
CA LYS A 54 14.22 -14.48 17.68
C LYS A 54 12.95 -13.68 17.39
N LEU A 55 12.75 -12.52 18.04
CA LEU A 55 11.64 -11.61 17.75
C LEU A 55 11.75 -11.03 16.33
N TYR A 56 12.94 -10.62 15.91
CA TYR A 56 13.19 -10.17 14.53
C TYR A 56 12.82 -11.25 13.50
N ILE A 57 13.29 -12.49 13.71
CA ILE A 57 12.96 -13.62 12.81
C ILE A 57 11.45 -13.87 12.79
N ASN A 58 10.80 -13.92 13.97
CA ASN A 58 9.35 -14.10 14.06
C ASN A 58 8.60 -12.99 13.32
N LYS A 59 9.02 -11.73 13.47
CA LYS A 59 8.42 -10.58 12.82
C LYS A 59 8.52 -10.71 11.29
N LEU A 60 9.69 -11.07 10.76
CA LEU A 60 9.88 -11.31 9.32
C LEU A 60 8.90 -12.35 8.76
N TYR A 61 8.76 -13.49 9.45
CA TYR A 61 7.88 -14.56 9.01
C TYR A 61 6.40 -14.14 9.09
N VAL A 62 5.99 -13.43 10.14
CA VAL A 62 4.61 -12.93 10.27
C VAL A 62 4.31 -11.89 9.19
N ASP A 63 5.20 -10.93 8.98
CA ASP A 63 5.00 -9.85 8.02
C ASP A 63 5.01 -10.36 6.58
N LEU A 64 5.96 -11.23 6.21
CA LEU A 64 6.15 -11.69 4.85
C LEU A 64 5.38 -12.95 4.49
N ILE A 65 5.19 -13.89 5.42
CA ILE A 65 4.60 -15.21 5.15
C ILE A 65 3.21 -15.34 5.80
N GLY A 66 2.87 -14.51 6.79
CA GLY A 66 1.59 -14.57 7.48
C GLY A 66 1.48 -15.65 8.57
N ARG A 67 2.61 -16.27 8.96
CA ARG A 67 2.67 -17.27 10.04
C ARG A 67 3.94 -17.13 10.87
N GLN A 68 3.97 -17.78 12.03
CA GLN A 68 5.21 -17.94 12.77
C GLN A 68 6.15 -18.95 12.07
N PRO A 69 7.48 -18.80 12.22
CA PRO A 69 8.42 -19.83 11.78
C PRO A 69 8.21 -21.10 12.62
N SER A 70 8.43 -22.25 12.00
CA SER A 70 8.57 -23.50 12.72
C SER A 70 9.80 -23.46 13.64
N ALA A 71 9.85 -24.37 14.61
CA ALA A 71 11.01 -24.46 15.51
C ALA A 71 12.33 -24.68 14.76
N GLN A 72 12.29 -25.45 13.66
CA GLN A 72 13.47 -25.68 12.81
C GLN A 72 13.89 -24.40 12.08
N GLU A 73 12.95 -23.74 11.38
CA GLU A 73 13.19 -22.47 10.70
C GLU A 73 13.79 -21.42 11.66
N LEU A 74 13.19 -21.26 12.85
CA LEU A 74 13.67 -20.30 13.84
C LEU A 74 15.10 -20.60 14.30
N ASN A 75 15.40 -21.87 14.60
CA ASN A 75 16.73 -22.26 15.08
C ASN A 75 17.80 -22.11 14.00
N ASP A 76 17.49 -22.49 12.76
CA ASP A 76 18.42 -22.38 11.63
C ASP A 76 18.74 -20.92 11.32
N GLN A 77 17.72 -20.06 11.23
CA GLN A 77 17.91 -18.64 10.96
C GLN A 77 18.61 -17.92 12.12
N PHE A 78 18.30 -18.30 13.37
CA PHE A 78 19.00 -17.78 14.54
C PHE A 78 20.50 -18.13 14.50
N ALA A 79 20.84 -19.39 14.26
CA ALA A 79 22.24 -19.83 14.17
C ALA A 79 22.97 -19.13 13.01
N PHE A 80 22.31 -18.98 11.86
CA PHE A 80 22.84 -18.26 10.70
C PHE A 80 23.15 -16.79 11.03
N LEU A 81 22.21 -16.06 11.63
CA LEU A 81 22.41 -14.67 12.01
C LEU A 81 23.55 -14.51 13.03
N LYS A 82 23.61 -15.37 14.06
CA LYS A 82 24.68 -15.35 15.07
C LYS A 82 26.05 -15.58 14.45
N THR A 83 26.18 -16.55 13.55
CA THR A 83 27.46 -16.86 12.87
C THR A 83 27.90 -15.72 11.96
N ASN A 84 26.95 -14.96 11.40
CA ASN A 84 27.21 -13.86 10.49
C ASN A 84 27.06 -12.47 11.16
N ASN A 85 27.27 -12.39 12.48
CA ASN A 85 27.32 -11.15 13.26
C ASN A 85 26.13 -10.21 13.07
N LEU A 86 24.92 -10.73 12.79
CA LEU A 86 23.69 -9.94 12.56
C LEU A 86 23.81 -8.83 11.48
N SER A 87 24.79 -8.93 10.58
CA SER A 87 25.03 -7.91 9.56
C SER A 87 23.77 -7.61 8.72
N ILE A 88 23.66 -6.40 8.17
CA ILE A 88 22.61 -6.04 7.22
C ILE A 88 22.58 -7.03 6.05
N SER A 89 23.76 -7.48 5.59
CA SER A 89 23.86 -8.48 4.52
C SER A 89 23.28 -9.84 4.91
N SER A 90 23.53 -10.33 6.13
CA SER A 90 22.99 -11.63 6.57
C SER A 90 21.48 -11.54 6.83
N ARG A 91 21.00 -10.42 7.36
CA ARG A 91 19.56 -10.13 7.42
C ARG A 91 18.91 -10.15 6.04
N GLY A 92 19.52 -9.48 5.06
CA GLY A 92 19.04 -9.46 3.69
C GLY A 92 18.96 -10.84 3.03
N ILE A 93 19.86 -11.78 3.36
CA ILE A 93 19.80 -13.15 2.85
C ILE A 93 18.54 -13.89 3.33
N ILE A 94 18.16 -13.69 4.60
CA ILE A 94 16.92 -14.28 5.13
C ILE A 94 15.71 -13.68 4.41
N VAL A 95 15.68 -12.35 4.28
CA VAL A 95 14.58 -11.64 3.65
C VAL A 95 14.41 -12.09 2.18
N ASP A 96 15.49 -12.20 1.41
CA ASP A 96 15.44 -12.70 0.04
C ASP A 96 14.84 -14.11 -0.05
N GLY A 97 15.22 -14.99 0.90
CA GLY A 97 14.67 -16.34 0.99
C GLY A 97 13.16 -16.34 1.22
N LEU A 98 12.66 -15.44 2.07
CA LEU A 98 11.23 -15.29 2.34
C LEU A 98 10.47 -14.65 1.15
N LEU A 99 11.03 -13.62 0.53
CA LEU A 99 10.44 -12.95 -0.65
C LEU A 99 10.40 -13.86 -1.91
N SER A 100 11.19 -14.92 -1.92
CA SER A 100 11.19 -15.93 -2.99
C SER A 100 10.22 -17.09 -2.73
N ASN A 101 9.60 -17.15 -1.55
CA ASN A 101 8.66 -18.20 -1.18
C ASN A 101 7.27 -17.94 -1.81
N SER A 102 6.57 -18.98 -2.25
CA SER A 102 5.18 -18.86 -2.73
C SER A 102 4.24 -18.26 -1.69
N ASP A 103 4.44 -18.56 -0.41
CA ASP A 103 3.64 -18.07 0.69
C ASP A 103 3.71 -16.53 0.81
N PHE A 104 4.81 -15.90 0.38
CA PHE A 104 4.90 -14.45 0.33
C PHE A 104 3.91 -13.84 -0.67
N TYR A 105 3.73 -14.47 -1.84
CA TYR A 105 2.78 -13.98 -2.85
C TYR A 105 1.33 -14.20 -2.39
N ASN A 106 1.04 -15.29 -1.68
CA ASN A 106 -0.25 -15.49 -1.02
C ASN A 106 -0.50 -14.43 0.05
N ARG A 107 0.50 -14.13 0.89
CA ARG A 107 0.38 -13.08 1.90
C ARG A 107 0.15 -11.70 1.28
N LEU A 108 0.82 -11.40 0.16
CA LEU A 108 0.60 -10.16 -0.59
C LEU A 108 -0.83 -10.08 -1.14
N PHE A 109 -1.38 -11.19 -1.63
CA PHE A 109 -2.79 -11.28 -2.03
C PHE A 109 -3.72 -11.02 -0.85
N ASP A 110 -3.54 -11.69 0.28
CA ASP A 110 -4.40 -11.54 1.46
C ASP A 110 -4.43 -10.09 1.97
N LEU A 111 -3.27 -9.45 2.04
CA LEU A 111 -3.15 -8.05 2.45
C LEU A 111 -3.83 -7.12 1.45
N THR A 112 -3.60 -7.33 0.15
CA THR A 112 -4.19 -6.49 -0.90
C THR A 112 -5.71 -6.69 -0.98
N SER A 113 -6.18 -7.92 -0.79
CA SER A 113 -7.59 -8.26 -0.73
C SER A 113 -8.27 -7.63 0.47
N ALA A 114 -7.64 -7.69 1.64
CA ALA A 114 -8.14 -7.03 2.85
C ALA A 114 -8.29 -5.52 2.67
N ASP A 115 -7.33 -4.88 2.00
CA ASP A 115 -7.35 -3.45 1.75
C ASP A 115 -8.39 -3.05 0.69
N MET A 116 -8.41 -3.74 -0.47
CA MET A 116 -9.13 -3.28 -1.66
C MET A 116 -10.51 -3.92 -1.84
N THR A 117 -10.70 -5.15 -1.37
CA THR A 117 -11.88 -5.97 -1.70
C THR A 117 -12.54 -6.56 -0.46
N ASN A 118 -12.34 -5.97 0.73
CA ASN A 118 -12.88 -6.45 2.01
C ASN A 118 -12.46 -7.88 2.39
N GLY A 119 -11.30 -8.34 1.94
CA GLY A 119 -10.69 -9.59 2.39
C GLY A 119 -11.29 -10.85 1.78
N ILE A 120 -11.77 -10.79 0.54
CA ILE A 120 -12.19 -11.97 -0.22
C ILE A 120 -11.05 -13.00 -0.33
N ASP A 121 -11.43 -14.26 -0.40
CA ASP A 121 -10.52 -15.37 -0.67
C ASP A 121 -10.85 -16.08 -2.00
N THR A 122 -10.14 -17.18 -2.26
CA THR A 122 -10.35 -17.97 -3.49
C THR A 122 -11.70 -18.71 -3.51
N VAL A 123 -12.32 -18.97 -2.36
CA VAL A 123 -13.65 -19.56 -2.29
C VAL A 123 -14.66 -18.53 -2.78
N ASP A 124 -14.59 -17.29 -2.29
CA ASP A 124 -15.48 -16.21 -2.73
C ASP A 124 -15.42 -15.99 -4.26
N ILE A 125 -14.21 -15.97 -4.82
CA ILE A 125 -14.02 -15.82 -6.28
C ILE A 125 -14.65 -16.99 -7.04
N ASN A 126 -14.47 -18.22 -6.57
CA ASN A 126 -15.02 -19.41 -7.23
C ASN A 126 -16.55 -19.53 -7.10
N ASP A 127 -17.12 -19.03 -6.00
CA ASP A 127 -18.55 -18.94 -5.81
C ASP A 127 -19.17 -17.97 -6.82
N GLU A 128 -18.57 -16.80 -7.03
CA GLU A 128 -19.01 -15.86 -8.07
C GLU A 128 -18.83 -16.43 -9.48
N VAL A 129 -17.71 -17.10 -9.77
CA VAL A 129 -17.51 -17.79 -11.06
C VAL A 129 -18.63 -18.80 -11.32
N THR A 130 -19.01 -19.57 -10.30
CA THR A 130 -20.10 -20.55 -10.39
C THR A 130 -21.44 -19.87 -10.65
N GLN A 131 -21.70 -18.75 -9.97
CA GLN A 131 -22.91 -17.96 -10.13
C GLN A 131 -23.03 -17.38 -11.55
N PHE A 132 -21.95 -16.84 -12.11
CA PHE A 132 -21.93 -16.30 -13.48
C PHE A 132 -22.12 -17.40 -14.54
N HIS A 133 -21.55 -18.59 -14.33
CA HIS A 133 -21.83 -19.74 -15.19
C HIS A 133 -23.30 -20.16 -15.16
N TYR A 134 -23.95 -20.11 -13.98
CA TYR A 134 -25.38 -20.36 -13.86
C TYR A 134 -26.21 -19.32 -14.64
N PHE A 135 -25.89 -18.03 -14.53
CA PHE A 135 -26.57 -16.97 -15.29
C PHE A 135 -26.46 -17.18 -16.81
N ILE A 136 -25.27 -17.52 -17.30
CA ILE A 136 -25.05 -17.83 -18.72
C ILE A 136 -25.95 -18.99 -19.17
N LEU A 137 -26.00 -20.08 -18.40
CA LEU A 137 -26.83 -21.24 -18.73
C LEU A 137 -28.32 -20.88 -18.74
N TYR A 138 -28.79 -20.19 -17.70
CA TYR A 138 -30.18 -19.78 -17.57
C TYR A 138 -30.62 -18.89 -18.73
N ASP A 139 -29.86 -17.83 -19.02
CA ASP A 139 -30.17 -16.87 -20.08
C ASP A 139 -30.09 -17.54 -21.47
N SER A 140 -29.13 -18.44 -21.68
CA SER A 140 -29.00 -19.20 -22.94
C SER A 140 -30.20 -20.12 -23.20
N ILE A 141 -30.70 -20.82 -22.18
CA ILE A 141 -31.88 -21.71 -22.30
C ILE A 141 -33.15 -20.91 -22.59
N ASN A 142 -33.28 -19.71 -22.00
CA ASN A 142 -34.44 -18.84 -22.20
C ASN A 142 -34.33 -17.95 -23.45
N GLY A 143 -33.19 -17.98 -24.16
CA GLY A 143 -32.96 -17.17 -25.35
C GLY A 143 -32.68 -15.68 -25.07
N TYR A 144 -32.32 -15.33 -23.83
CA TYR A 144 -31.96 -13.97 -23.45
C TYR A 144 -30.47 -13.71 -23.74
N THR A 145 -30.15 -13.14 -24.89
CA THR A 145 -28.74 -12.97 -25.32
C THR A 145 -28.11 -11.64 -24.92
N GLN A 146 -28.91 -10.68 -24.41
CA GLN A 146 -28.47 -9.31 -24.16
C GLN A 146 -27.36 -9.19 -23.10
N ASN A 147 -27.45 -9.99 -22.02
CA ASN A 147 -26.52 -9.90 -20.88
C ASN A 147 -25.31 -10.83 -21.02
N LEU A 148 -25.32 -11.78 -21.97
CA LEU A 148 -24.24 -12.75 -22.15
C LEU A 148 -22.86 -12.09 -22.32
N PRO A 149 -22.69 -11.00 -23.12
CA PRO A 149 -21.39 -10.35 -23.25
C PRO A 149 -20.84 -9.83 -21.92
N TYR A 150 -21.70 -9.30 -21.05
CA TYR A 150 -21.31 -8.84 -19.72
C TYR A 150 -20.83 -10.00 -18.85
N TYR A 151 -21.59 -11.11 -18.79
CA TYR A 151 -21.18 -12.26 -17.98
C TYR A 151 -19.85 -12.87 -18.43
N TYR A 152 -19.62 -12.97 -19.74
CA TYR A 152 -18.34 -13.45 -20.25
C TYR A 152 -17.18 -12.50 -19.95
N ALA A 153 -17.40 -11.19 -19.98
CA ALA A 153 -16.39 -10.21 -19.59
C ALA A 153 -16.01 -10.35 -18.10
N GLU A 154 -16.99 -10.51 -17.21
CA GLU A 154 -16.74 -10.72 -15.78
C GLU A 154 -15.98 -12.03 -15.51
N LEU A 155 -16.30 -13.13 -16.20
CA LEU A 155 -15.54 -14.38 -16.08
C LEU A 155 -14.06 -14.23 -16.46
N LEU A 156 -13.73 -13.36 -17.43
CA LEU A 156 -12.34 -13.06 -17.76
C LEU A 156 -11.64 -12.28 -16.63
N ARG A 157 -12.35 -11.36 -15.96
CA ARG A 157 -11.83 -10.59 -14.81
C ARG A 157 -11.59 -11.51 -13.60
N PHE A 158 -12.53 -12.41 -13.30
CA PHE A 158 -12.35 -13.43 -12.26
C PHE A 158 -11.18 -14.36 -12.56
N ASN A 159 -10.98 -14.76 -13.81
CA ASN A 159 -9.83 -15.59 -14.17
C ASN A 159 -8.50 -14.88 -13.89
N LYS A 160 -8.36 -13.61 -14.28
CA LYS A 160 -7.17 -12.80 -13.95
C LYS A 160 -6.94 -12.71 -12.45
N LEU A 161 -7.99 -12.46 -11.67
CA LEU A 161 -7.89 -12.37 -10.20
C LEU A 161 -7.45 -13.71 -9.58
N ASN A 162 -7.98 -14.83 -10.08
CA ASN A 162 -7.59 -16.18 -9.64
C ASN A 162 -6.14 -16.55 -10.00
N THR A 163 -5.59 -16.06 -11.10
CA THR A 163 -4.22 -16.41 -11.53
C THR A 163 -3.15 -15.41 -11.11
N CYS A 164 -3.53 -14.20 -10.67
CA CYS A 164 -2.61 -13.08 -10.46
C CYS A 164 -1.42 -13.39 -9.53
N VAL A 165 -1.62 -14.22 -8.50
CA VAL A 165 -0.55 -14.65 -7.58
C VAL A 165 0.52 -15.45 -8.32
N ASN A 166 0.10 -16.44 -9.11
CA ASN A 166 1.01 -17.26 -9.90
C ASN A 166 1.68 -16.44 -11.00
N ASP A 167 0.93 -15.53 -11.63
CA ASP A 167 1.45 -14.67 -12.68
C ASP A 167 2.49 -13.69 -12.14
N LEU A 168 2.29 -13.14 -10.93
CA LEU A 168 3.26 -12.26 -10.29
C LEU A 168 4.51 -13.04 -9.86
N MET A 169 4.33 -14.23 -9.27
CA MET A 169 5.44 -15.10 -8.86
C MET A 169 6.34 -15.49 -10.03
N ASN A 170 5.75 -15.75 -11.20
CA ASN A 170 6.47 -16.09 -12.42
C ASN A 170 6.99 -14.87 -13.19
N ASN A 171 6.77 -13.65 -12.68
CA ASN A 171 7.06 -12.37 -13.34
C ASN A 171 6.36 -12.21 -14.70
N SER A 172 5.22 -12.88 -14.91
CA SER A 172 4.34 -12.70 -16.08
C SER A 172 3.59 -11.37 -16.02
N ILE A 173 3.33 -10.88 -14.81
CA ILE A 173 2.76 -9.55 -14.57
C ILE A 173 3.69 -8.75 -13.64
N THR A 174 3.59 -7.42 -13.74
CA THR A 174 4.32 -6.51 -12.85
C THR A 174 3.51 -6.26 -11.57
N LEU A 175 4.15 -5.67 -10.56
CA LEU A 175 3.44 -5.21 -9.36
C LEU A 175 2.30 -4.22 -9.69
N ARG A 176 2.53 -3.32 -10.67
CA ARG A 176 1.50 -2.37 -11.13
C ARG A 176 0.29 -3.09 -11.71
N GLU A 177 0.54 -4.12 -12.53
CA GLU A 177 -0.53 -4.95 -13.09
C GLU A 177 -1.25 -5.77 -12.02
N PHE A 178 -0.54 -6.29 -11.01
CA PHE A 178 -1.15 -6.97 -9.87
C PHE A 178 -2.16 -6.07 -9.15
N TYR A 179 -1.79 -4.83 -8.80
CA TYR A 179 -2.72 -3.86 -8.22
C TYR A 179 -3.83 -3.43 -9.20
N ARG A 180 -3.55 -3.39 -10.50
CA ARG A 180 -4.58 -3.13 -11.52
C ARG A 180 -5.64 -4.22 -11.53
N ILE A 181 -5.28 -5.50 -11.43
CA ILE A 181 -6.23 -6.62 -11.37
C ILE A 181 -7.13 -6.51 -10.13
N PHE A 182 -6.60 -6.04 -8.99
CA PHE A 182 -7.40 -5.78 -7.78
C PHE A 182 -8.34 -4.58 -7.90
N MET A 183 -8.05 -3.62 -8.78
CA MET A 183 -8.94 -2.49 -9.08
C MET A 183 -9.95 -2.86 -10.20
N ASP A 184 -9.51 -3.64 -11.19
CA ASP A 184 -10.31 -4.15 -12.31
C ASP A 184 -10.91 -5.53 -12.00
N ASN A 185 -11.73 -5.62 -10.96
CA ASN A 185 -12.55 -6.80 -10.73
C ASN A 185 -13.93 -6.47 -10.16
N TYR A 186 -14.81 -7.47 -10.25
CA TYR A 186 -16.19 -7.40 -9.77
C TYR A 186 -16.31 -6.98 -8.30
N PHE A 187 -15.49 -7.53 -7.41
CA PHE A 187 -15.59 -7.26 -5.97
C PHE A 187 -15.24 -5.81 -5.65
N TYR A 188 -14.18 -5.29 -6.28
CA TYR A 188 -13.80 -3.88 -6.12
C TYR A 188 -14.92 -2.94 -6.58
N ASP A 189 -15.62 -3.30 -7.66
CA ASP A 189 -16.79 -2.57 -8.15
C ASP A 189 -17.97 -2.61 -7.19
N GLN A 190 -18.20 -3.73 -6.52
CA GLN A 190 -19.25 -3.86 -5.50
C GLN A 190 -18.93 -3.04 -4.24
N VAL A 191 -17.68 -3.08 -3.78
CA VAL A 191 -17.24 -2.31 -2.61
C VAL A 191 -17.30 -0.82 -2.90
N ASN A 192 -16.85 -0.40 -4.09
CA ASN A 192 -16.76 1.00 -4.48
C ASN A 192 -17.81 1.37 -5.54
N MET A 193 -19.07 1.10 -5.23
CA MET A 193 -20.18 1.25 -6.18
C MET A 193 -20.38 2.70 -6.65
N GLY A 194 -20.39 2.88 -7.96
CA GLY A 194 -20.55 4.16 -8.64
C GLY A 194 -19.22 4.90 -8.83
N SER A 195 -19.11 5.66 -9.91
CA SER A 195 -17.85 6.25 -10.39
C SER A 195 -17.18 7.17 -9.36
N GLU A 196 -17.95 7.92 -8.57
CA GLU A 196 -17.38 8.77 -7.51
C GLU A 196 -16.73 7.94 -6.39
N ASN A 197 -17.38 6.86 -5.94
CA ASN A 197 -16.83 6.01 -4.89
C ASN A 197 -15.65 5.19 -5.41
N PHE A 198 -15.73 4.69 -6.66
CA PHE A 198 -14.62 4.01 -7.33
C PHE A 198 -13.35 4.87 -7.38
N VAL A 199 -13.50 6.15 -7.74
CA VAL A 199 -12.37 7.08 -7.75
C VAL A 199 -11.83 7.35 -6.35
N LYS A 200 -12.70 7.57 -5.35
CA LYS A 200 -12.24 7.78 -3.97
C LYS A 200 -11.51 6.56 -3.41
N GLY A 201 -12.10 5.37 -3.57
CA GLY A 201 -11.50 4.10 -3.16
C GLY A 201 -10.13 3.90 -3.80
N SER A 202 -10.03 4.06 -5.12
CA SER A 202 -8.75 3.82 -5.82
C SER A 202 -7.64 4.81 -5.42
N PHE A 203 -7.98 6.05 -5.09
CA PHE A 203 -7.03 7.02 -4.52
C PHE A 203 -6.59 6.64 -3.10
N ASP A 204 -7.54 6.23 -2.24
CA ASP A 204 -7.24 5.82 -0.88
C ASP A 204 -6.39 4.53 -0.87
N ASP A 205 -6.74 3.53 -1.68
CA ASP A 205 -6.08 2.22 -1.71
C ASP A 205 -4.69 2.26 -2.36
N LEU A 206 -4.55 2.97 -3.49
CA LEU A 206 -3.28 3.02 -4.23
C LEU A 206 -2.35 4.11 -3.73
N TYR A 207 -2.87 5.28 -3.35
CA TYR A 207 -2.05 6.45 -3.05
C TYR A 207 -2.04 6.82 -1.57
N LEU A 208 -2.95 6.25 -0.77
CA LEU A 208 -3.12 6.56 0.65
C LEU A 208 -3.43 8.05 0.89
N ARG A 209 -4.22 8.65 0.00
CA ARG A 209 -4.72 10.02 0.09
C ARG A 209 -6.07 10.15 -0.63
N ALA A 210 -6.85 11.16 -0.23
CA ALA A 210 -8.02 11.55 -0.99
C ALA A 210 -7.67 12.24 -2.32
N PRO A 211 -8.54 12.14 -3.35
CA PRO A 211 -8.42 12.95 -4.56
C PRO A 211 -8.75 14.42 -4.27
N THR A 212 -8.12 15.32 -5.01
CA THR A 212 -8.56 16.72 -5.11
C THR A 212 -9.89 16.82 -5.84
N THR A 213 -10.58 17.96 -5.72
CA THR A 213 -11.87 18.16 -6.42
C THR A 213 -11.74 18.01 -7.94
N SER A 214 -10.65 18.52 -8.52
CA SER A 214 -10.39 18.39 -9.96
C SER A 214 -10.08 16.95 -10.36
N GLU A 215 -9.22 16.25 -9.60
CA GLU A 215 -8.95 14.83 -9.84
C GLU A 215 -10.24 14.01 -9.79
N LEU A 216 -11.08 14.22 -8.76
CA LEU A 216 -12.34 13.50 -8.61
C LEU A 216 -13.29 13.75 -9.80
N GLN A 217 -13.41 15.00 -10.24
CA GLN A 217 -14.27 15.36 -11.36
C GLN A 217 -13.80 14.74 -12.68
N TYR A 218 -12.50 14.88 -13.00
CA TYR A 218 -11.96 14.37 -14.26
C TYR A 218 -11.91 12.84 -14.28
N ALA A 219 -11.45 12.22 -13.20
CA ALA A 219 -11.43 10.77 -13.06
C ALA A 219 -12.84 10.17 -13.12
N GLY A 220 -13.82 10.75 -12.40
CA GLY A 220 -15.20 10.27 -12.42
C GLY A 220 -15.80 10.34 -13.83
N SER A 221 -15.58 11.45 -14.53
CA SER A 221 -16.02 11.61 -15.93
C SER A 221 -15.34 10.59 -16.86
N MET A 222 -14.06 10.27 -16.64
CA MET A 222 -13.33 9.25 -17.42
C MET A 222 -13.89 7.84 -17.21
N VAL A 223 -14.18 7.48 -15.95
CA VAL A 223 -14.80 6.20 -15.60
C VAL A 223 -16.19 6.07 -16.24
N ASP A 224 -16.94 7.18 -16.34
CA ASP A 224 -18.24 7.25 -17.03
C ASP A 224 -18.15 7.24 -18.57
N GLY A 225 -16.93 7.22 -19.13
CA GLY A 225 -16.68 7.11 -20.56
C GLY A 225 -16.51 8.45 -21.31
N ALA A 226 -16.37 9.56 -20.59
CA ALA A 226 -16.06 10.86 -21.18
C ALA A 226 -14.55 11.01 -21.42
N SER A 227 -14.18 11.71 -22.49
CA SER A 227 -12.77 12.04 -22.77
C SER A 227 -12.28 13.14 -21.83
N THR A 228 -11.33 12.82 -20.96
CA THR A 228 -10.71 13.76 -20.03
C THR A 228 -9.22 13.48 -19.86
N THR A 229 -8.54 14.31 -19.06
CA THR A 229 -7.10 14.19 -18.79
C THR A 229 -6.88 14.11 -17.28
N LEU A 230 -6.07 13.14 -16.85
CA LEU A 230 -5.63 12.94 -15.47
C LEU A 230 -4.13 12.65 -15.48
N PHE A 231 -3.35 13.31 -14.61
CA PHE A 231 -1.88 13.19 -14.57
C PHE A 231 -1.21 13.38 -15.95
N ASP A 232 -1.69 14.38 -16.71
CA ASP A 232 -1.26 14.69 -18.09
C ASP A 232 -1.45 13.55 -19.10
N GLN A 233 -2.25 12.53 -18.77
CA GLN A 233 -2.63 11.44 -19.67
C GLN A 233 -4.10 11.53 -20.03
N SER A 234 -4.41 11.44 -21.32
CA SER A 234 -5.79 11.40 -21.80
C SER A 234 -6.37 9.99 -21.70
N GLY A 235 -7.61 9.88 -21.28
CA GLY A 235 -8.36 8.62 -21.25
C GLY A 235 -9.84 8.83 -21.59
N THR A 236 -10.51 7.74 -21.94
CA THR A 236 -11.90 7.73 -22.42
C THR A 236 -12.73 6.60 -21.83
N SER A 237 -12.17 5.82 -20.92
CA SER A 237 -12.81 4.65 -20.35
C SER A 237 -12.29 4.39 -18.94
N LYS A 238 -13.04 3.57 -18.20
CA LYS A 238 -12.59 3.04 -16.91
C LYS A 238 -11.24 2.29 -17.02
N GLY A 239 -11.03 1.52 -18.09
CA GLY A 239 -9.76 0.82 -18.30
C GLY A 239 -8.58 1.76 -18.56
N ASP A 240 -8.82 2.89 -19.24
CA ASP A 240 -7.80 3.94 -19.39
C ASP A 240 -7.48 4.59 -18.04
N TYR A 241 -8.52 4.89 -17.25
CA TYR A 241 -8.37 5.42 -15.89
C TYR A 241 -7.52 4.49 -15.01
N GLU A 242 -7.86 3.20 -14.97
CA GLU A 242 -7.12 2.20 -14.19
C GLU A 242 -5.65 2.12 -14.61
N LEU A 243 -5.38 2.17 -15.92
CA LEU A 243 -4.02 2.16 -16.45
C LEU A 243 -3.24 3.43 -16.08
N ILE A 244 -3.88 4.60 -16.15
CA ILE A 244 -3.29 5.88 -15.73
C ILE A 244 -2.93 5.83 -14.25
N MET A 245 -3.84 5.31 -13.41
CA MET A 245 -3.67 5.24 -11.96
C MET A 245 -2.46 4.40 -11.56
N VAL A 246 -2.30 3.20 -12.11
CA VAL A 246 -1.18 2.31 -11.73
C VAL A 246 0.14 2.71 -12.37
N ASN A 247 0.15 3.59 -13.39
CA ASN A 247 1.38 4.05 -14.05
C ASN A 247 1.80 5.47 -13.65
N SER A 248 1.05 6.12 -12.76
CA SER A 248 1.40 7.44 -12.26
C SER A 248 2.63 7.37 -11.31
N PRO A 249 3.38 8.48 -11.15
CA PRO A 249 4.37 8.61 -10.09
C PRO A 249 3.80 8.42 -8.69
N GLU A 250 2.55 8.82 -8.48
CA GLU A 250 1.82 8.73 -7.22
C GLU A 250 1.65 7.28 -6.76
N PHE A 251 1.54 6.33 -7.70
CA PHE A 251 1.52 4.90 -7.38
C PHE A 251 2.81 4.48 -6.68
N THR A 252 3.97 4.93 -7.17
CA THR A 252 5.27 4.60 -6.58
C THR A 252 5.34 5.12 -5.14
N GLU A 253 4.95 6.38 -4.92
CA GLU A 253 4.94 6.96 -3.56
C GLU A 253 3.93 6.28 -2.64
N GLY A 254 2.74 5.95 -3.16
CA GLY A 254 1.70 5.23 -2.42
C GLY A 254 2.18 3.87 -1.95
N PHE A 255 2.83 3.12 -2.84
CA PHE A 255 3.45 1.84 -2.53
C PHE A 255 4.55 1.97 -1.46
N ILE A 256 5.44 2.97 -1.56
CA ILE A 256 6.45 3.25 -0.54
C ILE A 256 5.79 3.54 0.81
N ARG A 257 4.78 4.43 0.85
CA ARG A 257 4.03 4.74 2.07
C ARG A 257 3.41 3.47 2.68
N LYS A 258 2.84 2.60 1.85
CA LYS A 258 2.26 1.32 2.28
C LYS A 258 3.30 0.43 2.94
N CYS A 259 4.48 0.24 2.32
CA CYS A 259 5.55 -0.57 2.90
C CYS A 259 6.07 -0.01 4.24
N TYR A 260 6.27 1.31 4.34
CA TYR A 260 6.70 1.93 5.60
C TYR A 260 5.66 1.76 6.72
N ARG A 261 4.36 1.93 6.41
CA ARG A 261 3.29 1.70 7.37
C ARG A 261 3.19 0.24 7.79
N GLN A 262 3.33 -0.68 6.84
CA GLN A 262 3.24 -2.12 7.10
C GLN A 262 4.40 -2.62 7.97
N TYR A 263 5.64 -2.24 7.63
CA TYR A 263 6.83 -2.88 8.21
C TYR A 263 7.46 -2.07 9.35
N LEU A 264 7.43 -0.74 9.26
CA LEU A 264 8.00 0.18 10.26
C LEU A 264 6.94 0.89 11.11
N LEU A 265 5.65 0.70 10.84
CA LEU A 265 4.54 1.30 11.59
C LEU A 265 4.60 2.84 11.63
N ARG A 266 5.16 3.47 10.60
CA ARG A 266 5.24 4.93 10.45
C ARG A 266 5.15 5.35 8.99
N ASN A 267 5.02 6.65 8.74
CA ASN A 267 5.22 7.20 7.39
C ASN A 267 6.73 7.39 7.10
N PRO A 268 7.14 7.33 5.82
CA PRO A 268 8.50 7.71 5.42
C PRO A 268 8.71 9.22 5.63
N ALA A 269 9.93 9.59 6.01
CA ALA A 269 10.37 10.98 5.99
C ALA A 269 10.53 11.47 4.54
N SER A 270 10.58 12.79 4.34
CA SER A 270 10.68 13.38 2.98
C SER A 270 11.95 12.95 2.24
N GLY A 271 13.07 12.77 2.95
CA GLY A 271 14.32 12.27 2.36
C GLY A 271 14.22 10.81 1.92
N GLU A 272 13.68 9.94 2.79
CA GLU A 272 13.43 8.53 2.49
C GLU A 272 12.50 8.38 1.28
N MET A 273 11.38 9.13 1.26
CA MET A 273 10.44 9.12 0.14
C MET A 273 11.10 9.51 -1.19
N GLY A 274 11.90 10.58 -1.18
CA GLY A 274 12.58 11.06 -2.38
C GLY A 274 13.62 10.07 -2.91
N LEU A 275 14.41 9.48 -2.02
CA LEU A 275 15.44 8.49 -2.38
C LEU A 275 14.84 7.21 -2.93
N GLU A 276 13.82 6.66 -2.26
CA GLU A 276 13.19 5.40 -2.68
C GLU A 276 12.40 5.56 -3.98
N THR A 277 11.69 6.69 -4.16
CA THR A 277 11.00 7.00 -5.42
C THR A 277 11.99 7.09 -6.58
N LEU A 278 13.13 7.74 -6.38
CA LEU A 278 14.17 7.83 -7.40
C LEU A 278 14.76 6.44 -7.72
N ALA A 279 14.97 5.60 -6.72
CA ALA A 279 15.52 4.26 -6.91
C ALA A 279 14.55 3.35 -7.69
N LEU A 280 13.27 3.31 -7.31
CA LEU A 280 12.25 2.53 -8.01
C LEU A 280 12.03 3.01 -9.45
N ASN A 281 11.97 4.32 -9.67
CA ASN A 281 11.86 4.88 -11.02
C ASN A 281 13.15 4.66 -11.85
N GLY A 282 14.30 4.49 -11.18
CA GLY A 282 15.58 4.11 -11.77
C GLY A 282 15.71 2.62 -12.10
N GLY A 283 14.66 1.82 -11.86
CA GLY A 283 14.62 0.39 -12.19
C GLY A 283 15.00 -0.54 -11.03
N LEU A 284 15.08 -0.04 -9.79
CA LEU A 284 15.22 -0.91 -8.62
C LEU A 284 13.99 -1.83 -8.52
N ASP A 285 14.24 -3.13 -8.32
CA ASP A 285 13.16 -4.08 -8.06
C ASP A 285 12.49 -3.79 -6.72
N TRP A 286 11.16 -3.79 -6.69
CA TRP A 286 10.37 -3.44 -5.51
C TRP A 286 10.61 -4.41 -4.34
N LYS A 287 10.93 -5.69 -4.61
CA LYS A 287 11.34 -6.64 -3.57
C LYS A 287 12.69 -6.26 -2.94
N THR A 288 13.58 -5.66 -3.72
CA THR A 288 14.86 -5.14 -3.20
C THR A 288 14.63 -3.96 -2.26
N MET A 289 13.67 -3.08 -2.55
CA MET A 289 13.27 -2.03 -1.62
C MET A 289 12.75 -2.61 -0.29
N ILE A 290 11.84 -3.60 -0.36
CA ILE A 290 11.34 -4.29 0.84
C ILE A 290 12.50 -4.92 1.62
N LYS A 291 13.41 -5.61 0.94
CA LYS A 291 14.61 -6.19 1.55
C LYS A 291 15.43 -5.16 2.31
N ASN A 292 15.70 -4.01 1.69
CA ASN A 292 16.48 -2.94 2.30
C ASN A 292 15.82 -2.45 3.58
N LEU A 293 14.50 -2.23 3.56
CA LEU A 293 13.72 -1.79 4.71
C LEU A 293 13.76 -2.80 5.86
N LEU A 294 13.53 -4.08 5.56
CA LEU A 294 13.46 -5.16 6.55
C LEU A 294 14.83 -5.54 7.12
N SER A 295 15.92 -5.16 6.44
CA SER A 295 17.28 -5.43 6.89
C SER A 295 17.86 -4.32 7.78
N THR A 296 17.11 -3.23 8.01
CA THR A 296 17.54 -2.12 8.87
C THR A 296 17.54 -2.48 10.36
N ASP A 297 18.32 -1.72 11.15
CA ASP A 297 18.30 -1.82 12.61
C ASP A 297 16.95 -1.36 13.19
N GLU A 298 16.31 -0.37 12.55
CA GLU A 298 14.98 0.11 12.92
C GLU A 298 13.94 -1.01 12.86
N TYR A 299 13.87 -1.74 11.74
CA TYR A 299 12.93 -2.86 11.62
C TYR A 299 13.26 -3.98 12.62
N ALA A 300 14.55 -4.28 12.80
CA ALA A 300 15.03 -5.38 13.64
C ALA A 300 14.91 -5.11 15.15
N GLY A 301 14.84 -3.84 15.55
CA GLY A 301 14.87 -3.45 16.97
C GLY A 301 16.24 -3.73 17.61
N PHE A 302 17.31 -3.54 16.84
CA PHE A 302 18.70 -3.72 17.27
C PHE A 302 19.31 -2.39 17.72
#